data_AF-A0A2N9P0C0-F1
#
_entry.id   AF-A0A2N9P0C0-F1
#
_cell.length_a   1.000
_cell.length_b   1.000
_cell.length_c   1.000
_cell.angle_alpha   90.00
_cell.angle_beta   90.00
_cell.angle_gamma   90.00
#
_symmetry.space_group_name_H-M   'P 1'
#
loop_
_entity.id
_entity.type
_entity.pdbx_description
1 polymer ?
#
loop_
_entity_poly.entity_id
_entity_poly.type
_entity_poly.pdbx_seq_one_letter_code
_entity_poly.pdbx_strand_id
1 'polypeptide(L)' 'MDQRDKDAFMLMQADSAQLASIAKLIDAGDICVFVAKTFPLQQARDAYASAKEGQKHGKIVLRVA' A
#
# COMPACT_ATOMS: atom_id res chain seq x y z
N MET A 1 23.96 10.08 3.57
CA MET A 1 23.35 8.75 3.76
C MET A 1 23.22 8.12 2.40
N ASP A 2 23.99 7.07 2.18
CA ASP A 2 24.01 6.29 0.94
C ASP A 2 22.73 5.46 0.83
N GLN A 3 22.34 5.03 -0.37
CA GLN A 3 21.09 4.26 -0.56
C GLN A 3 21.06 2.98 0.29
N ARG A 4 22.23 2.37 0.53
CA ARG A 4 22.41 1.22 1.44
C ARG A 4 22.03 1.52 2.89
N ASP A 5 22.22 2.75 3.37
CA ASP A 5 21.85 3.16 4.74
C ASP A 5 20.33 3.26 4.91
N LYS A 6 19.61 3.62 3.83
CA LYS A 6 18.14 3.66 3.82
C LYS A 6 17.53 2.27 3.78
N ASP A 7 18.12 1.37 2.99
CA ASP A 7 17.63 -0.01 2.85
C ASP A 7 17.84 -0.83 4.12
N ALA A 8 18.93 -0.55 4.86
CA ALA A 8 19.21 -1.19 6.16
C ALA A 8 18.22 -0.81 7.28
N PHE A 9 17.39 0.23 7.11
CA PHE A 9 16.42 0.68 8.12
C PHE A 9 14.98 0.18 7.88
N MET A 10 14.74 -0.60 6.82
CA MET A 10 13.44 -1.23 6.54
C MET A 10 13.30 -2.55 7.29
N LEU A 11 13.35 -2.50 8.63
CA LEU A 11 13.04 -3.64 9.50
C LEU A 11 11.52 -3.82 9.58
N MET A 12 10.88 -4.24 8.49
CA MET A 12 9.48 -4.70 8.53
C MET A 12 9.45 -6.14 9.03
N GLN A 13 8.81 -6.36 10.18
CA GLN A 13 8.49 -7.70 10.67
C GLN A 13 7.05 -8.04 10.29
N ALA A 14 6.84 -9.25 9.75
CA ALA A 14 5.49 -9.76 9.56
C ALA A 14 4.90 -10.12 10.94
N ASP A 15 3.91 -9.35 11.39
CA ASP A 15 3.22 -9.55 12.68
C ASP A 15 1.71 -9.66 12.46
N SER A 16 1.16 -10.85 12.74
CA SER A 16 -0.27 -11.14 12.58
C SER A 16 -1.14 -10.46 13.63
N ALA A 17 -0.65 -10.29 14.86
CA ALA A 17 -1.36 -9.61 15.93
C ALA A 17 -1.50 -8.11 15.66
N GLN A 18 -0.44 -7.50 15.11
CA GLN A 18 -0.49 -6.11 14.65
C GLN A 18 -1.50 -5.93 13.51
N LEU A 19 -1.48 -6.82 12.50
CA LEU A 19 -2.45 -6.79 11.39
C LEU A 19 -3.90 -6.93 11.89
N ALA A 20 -4.15 -7.84 12.85
CA ALA A 20 -5.47 -8.00 13.46
C ALA A 20 -5.92 -6.73 14.21
N SER A 21 -4.98 -6.01 14.83
CA SER A 21 -5.29 -4.75 15.52
C SER A 21 -5.66 -3.64 14.53
N ILE A 22 -4.95 -3.55 13.40
CA ILE A 22 -5.28 -2.63 12.31
C ILE A 22 -6.66 -2.95 11.72
N ALA A 23 -6.98 -4.24 11.51
CA ALA A 23 -8.29 -4.66 11.02
C ALA A 23 -9.44 -4.17 11.92
N LYS A 24 -9.31 -4.33 13.25
CA LYS A 24 -10.31 -3.83 14.21
C LYS A 24 -10.53 -2.32 14.11
N LEU A 25 -9.47 -1.54 13.90
CA LEU A 25 -9.58 -0.09 13.73
C LEU A 25 -10.25 0.30 12.41
N ILE A 26 -10.06 -0.50 11.35
CA ILE A 26 -10.78 -0.33 10.09
C ILE A 26 -12.27 -0.66 10.28
N ASP A 27 -12.58 -1.77 10.94
CA ASP A 27 -13.96 -2.21 11.21
C ASP A 27 -14.73 -1.20 12.10
N ALA A 28 -14.04 -0.58 13.06
CA ALA A 28 -14.58 0.46 13.93
C ALA A 28 -14.81 1.81 13.20
N GLY A 29 -14.23 1.98 12.00
CA GLY A 29 -14.27 3.24 11.25
C GLY A 29 -13.21 4.27 11.68
N ASP A 30 -12.35 3.94 12.64
CA ASP A 30 -11.27 4.80 13.12
C ASP A 30 -10.15 4.96 12.07
N ILE A 31 -9.98 3.98 11.20
CA ILE A 31 -9.05 4.03 10.05
C ILE A 31 -9.82 3.86 8.74
N CYS A 32 -9.69 4.84 7.85
CA CYS A 32 -10.24 4.79 6.50
C CYS A 32 -9.16 4.51 5.45
N VAL A 33 -9.35 3.44 4.66
CA VAL A 33 -8.47 3.11 3.53
C VAL A 33 -8.95 3.82 2.27
N PHE A 34 -8.19 4.81 1.80
CA PHE A 34 -8.47 5.48 0.53
C PHE A 34 -7.94 4.66 -0.65
N VAL A 35 -8.79 4.37 -1.63
CA VAL A 35 -8.39 3.80 -2.92
C VAL A 35 -8.33 4.92 -3.95
N ALA A 36 -7.13 5.20 -4.44
CA ALA A 36 -6.93 6.26 -5.42
C ALA A 36 -7.41 5.84 -6.81
N LYS A 37 -7.12 4.59 -7.21
CA LYS A 37 -7.52 4.04 -8.51
C LYS A 37 -7.42 2.51 -8.50
N THR A 38 -8.31 1.86 -9.25
CA THR A 38 -8.29 0.42 -9.49
C THR A 38 -8.00 0.16 -10.97
N PHE A 39 -7.10 -0.79 -11.26
CA PHE A 39 -6.77 -1.24 -12.61
C PHE A 39 -7.04 -2.74 -12.74
N PRO A 40 -7.40 -3.26 -13.93
CA PRO A 40 -7.33 -4.70 -14.18
C PRO A 40 -5.87 -5.17 -14.16
N LEU A 41 -5.64 -6.43 -13.79
CA LEU A 41 -4.28 -7.01 -13.72
C LEU A 41 -3.49 -6.84 -15.02
N GLN A 42 -4.15 -6.91 -16.18
CA GLN A 42 -3.50 -6.73 -17.49
C GLN A 42 -2.84 -5.34 -17.65
N GLN A 43 -3.27 -4.34 -16.87
CA GLN A 43 -2.74 -2.98 -16.87
C GLN A 43 -1.76 -2.71 -15.71
N ALA A 44 -1.16 -3.76 -15.11
CA ALA A 44 -0.25 -3.62 -13.98
C ALA A 44 0.91 -2.63 -14.24
N ARG A 45 1.45 -2.60 -15.46
CA ARG A 45 2.50 -1.65 -15.86
C ARG A 45 2.02 -0.20 -15.74
N ASP A 46 0.83 0.09 -16.25
CA ASP A 46 0.27 1.44 -16.27
C ASP A 46 -0.13 1.85 -14.83
N ALA A 47 -0.64 0.91 -14.04
CA ALA A 47 -0.90 1.11 -12.61
C ALA A 47 0.38 1.51 -11.86
N TYR A 48 1.48 0.82 -12.12
CA TYR A 48 2.78 1.09 -11.49
C TYR A 48 3.38 2.43 -11.93
N ALA A 49 3.33 2.74 -13.23
CA ALA A 49 3.73 4.06 -13.74
C ALA A 49 2.93 5.18 -13.07
N SER A 50 1.62 4.98 -12.94
CA SER A 50 0.70 5.95 -12.35
C SER A 50 0.86 6.08 -10.81
N ALA A 51 1.46 5.11 -10.14
CA ALA A 51 1.83 5.20 -8.72
C ALA A 51 3.09 6.05 -8.49
N LYS A 52 3.99 6.12 -9.48
CA LYS A 52 5.26 6.88 -9.40
C LYS A 52 5.10 8.39 -9.58
N GLU A 53 3.99 8.86 -10.14
CA GLU A 53 3.71 10.30 -10.33
C GLU A 53 3.52 11.10 -9.03
N GLY A 54 3.58 10.45 -7.85
CA GLY A 54 3.92 11.12 -6.58
C GLY A 54 2.80 11.88 -5.86
N GLN A 55 1.60 12.03 -6.43
CA GLN A 55 0.53 12.84 -5.84
C GLN A 55 -0.81 12.12 -5.64
N LYS A 56 -0.80 10.79 -5.57
CA LYS A 56 -2.06 10.04 -5.36
C LYS A 56 -2.31 9.82 -3.89
N HIS A 57 -3.36 10.45 -3.36
CA HIS A 57 -3.86 10.17 -2.03
C HIS A 57 -4.60 8.83 -2.06
N GLY A 58 -4.01 7.80 -1.45
CA GLY A 58 -4.60 6.46 -1.38
C GLY A 58 -3.85 5.38 -2.16
N LYS A 59 -4.33 4.15 -2.05
CA LYS A 59 -3.73 2.95 -2.64
C LYS A 59 -4.16 2.77 -4.10
N ILE A 60 -3.24 2.25 -4.92
CA ILE A 60 -3.54 1.71 -6.25
C ILE A 60 -3.82 0.23 -6.12
N VAL A 61 -4.97 -0.22 -6.61
CA VAL A 61 -5.44 -1.61 -6.48
C VAL A 61 -5.44 -2.29 -7.84
N LEU A 62 -5.00 -3.55 -7.89
CA LEU A 62 -5.14 -4.41 -9.06
C LEU A 62 -6.29 -5.40 -8.84
N ARG A 63 -7.21 -5.48 -9.81
CA ARG A 63 -8.32 -6.44 -9.83
C ARG A 63 -7.94 -7.65 -10.68
N VAL A 64 -8.15 -8.85 -10.15
CA VAL A 64 -7.72 -10.14 -10.74
C VAL A 64 -8.87 -11.09 -11.12
N ALA A 65 -10.10 -10.55 -11.24
CA ALA A 65 -11.29 -11.32 -11.60
C ALA A 65 -11.30 -11.75 -13.07
#